data_AF-R8MLB7-F1
#
_entry.id   AF-R8MLB7-F1
#
_cell.length_a   1.000
_cell.length_b   1.000
_cell.length_c   1.000
_cell.angle_alpha   90.00
_cell.angle_beta   90.00
_cell.angle_gamma   90.00
#
_symmetry.space_group_name_H-M   'P 1'
#
loop_
_entity.id
_entity.type
_entity.pdbx_description
1 polymer ?
#
loop_
_entity_poly.entity_id
_entity_poly.type
_entity_poly.pdbx_seq_one_letter_code
_entity_poly.pdbx_strand_id
1 'polypeptide(L)' 'MDDYERIILDVNGKEIEMLDMIREHFKEKHGVELSHGALLRDLMDIEYIRITEDRHKYD' A
#
# COMPACT_ATOMS: atom_id res chain seq x y z
N MET A 1 24.36 10.73 5.97
CA MET A 1 22.95 11.16 6.04
C MET A 1 22.30 10.38 4.92
N ASP A 2 21.73 9.21 5.24
CA ASP A 2 21.10 8.37 4.23
C ASP A 2 19.84 9.08 3.73
N ASP A 3 19.82 9.41 2.46
CA ASP A 3 18.65 9.99 1.81
C ASP A 3 17.57 8.90 1.72
N TYR A 4 16.68 8.86 2.71
CA TYR A 4 15.49 8.03 2.64
C TYR A 4 14.53 8.66 1.63
N GLU A 5 14.40 8.05 0.46
CA GLU A 5 13.39 8.41 -0.52
C GLU A 5 12.00 8.18 0.10
N ARG A 6 11.27 9.27 0.33
CA ARG A 6 9.94 9.23 0.93
C ARG A 6 8.91 9.12 -0.19
N ILE A 7 8.36 7.93 -0.37
CA ILE A 7 7.27 7.70 -1.30
C ILE A 7 5.96 8.15 -0.64
N ILE A 8 5.29 9.12 -1.26
CA ILE A 8 3.92 9.52 -0.90
C ILE A 8 2.97 8.82 -1.88
N LEU A 9 2.12 7.95 -1.35
CA LEU A 9 1.11 7.24 -2.12
C LEU A 9 -0.23 7.96 -1.96
N ASP A 10 -0.78 8.45 -3.07
CA ASP A 10 -2.15 8.94 -3.12
C ASP A 10 -3.08 7.71 -3.29
N VAL A 11 -3.65 7.26 -2.18
CA VAL A 11 -4.63 6.16 -2.15
C VAL A 11 -6.02 6.72 -1.92
N ASN A 12 -6.97 6.31 -2.75
CA ASN A 12 -8.37 6.71 -2.60
C ASN A 12 -9.08 5.85 -1.52
N GLY A 13 -10.28 6.29 -1.11
CA GLY A 13 -11.02 5.61 -0.04
C GLY A 13 -11.32 4.13 -0.31
N LYS A 14 -11.58 3.74 -1.57
CA LYS A 14 -11.84 2.34 -1.93
C LYS A 14 -10.58 1.48 -1.84
N GLU A 15 -9.43 2.04 -2.18
CA GLU A 15 -8.15 1.35 -2.05
C GLU A 15 -7.78 1.14 -0.59
N ILE A 16 -8.07 2.11 0.28
CA ILE A 16 -7.90 1.95 1.73
C ILE A 16 -8.77 0.82 2.27
N GLU A 17 -10.06 0.79 1.91
CA GLU A 17 -10.98 -0.30 2.30
C GLU A 17 -10.49 -1.69 1.83
N MET A 18 -9.96 -1.77 0.60
CA MET A 18 -9.36 -3.01 0.09
C MET A 18 -8.15 -3.44 0.92
N LEU A 19 -7.25 -2.50 1.25
CA LEU A 19 -6.07 -2.80 2.08
C LEU A 19 -6.47 -3.27 3.47
N ASP A 20 -7.48 -2.64 4.09
CA ASP A 20 -7.96 -3.06 5.40
C ASP A 20 -8.57 -4.46 5.37
N MET A 21 -9.36 -4.79 4.34
CA MET A 21 -9.92 -6.13 4.17
C MET A 21 -8.83 -7.21 4.05
N ILE A 22 -7.75 -6.94 3.30
CA ILE A 22 -6.62 -7.86 3.18
C ILE A 22 -5.91 -8.02 4.53
N ARG A 23 -5.67 -6.92 5.25
CA ARG A 23 -5.02 -6.95 6.57
C ARG A 23 -5.85 -7.75 7.58
N GLU A 24 -7.15 -7.54 7.62
CA GLU A 24 -8.07 -8.31 8.48
C GLU A 24 -8.04 -9.79 8.13
N HIS A 25 -8.06 -10.15 6.84
CA HIS A 25 -7.96 -11.55 6.41
C HIS A 25 -6.67 -12.23 6.91
N PHE A 26 -5.52 -11.55 6.79
CA PHE A 26 -4.25 -12.08 7.29
C PHE A 26 -4.22 -12.21 8.80
N LYS A 27 -4.83 -11.27 9.52
CA LYS A 27 -4.94 -11.32 10.98
C LYS A 27 -5.82 -12.49 11.42
N GLU A 28 -6.99 -12.66 10.83
CA GLU A 28 -7.93 -13.72 11.21
C GLU A 28 -7.43 -15.11 10.84
N LYS A 29 -6.86 -15.27 9.65
CA LYS A 29 -6.48 -16.58 9.12
C LYS A 29 -5.09 -17.03 9.55
N HIS A 30 -4.17 -16.08 9.72
CA HIS A 30 -2.75 -16.36 9.98
C HIS A 30 -2.25 -15.79 11.31
N GLY A 31 -3.04 -14.99 12.01
CA GLY A 31 -2.61 -14.34 13.25
C GLY A 31 -1.56 -13.24 13.03
N VAL A 32 -1.40 -12.76 11.80
CA VAL A 32 -0.38 -11.78 11.43
C VAL A 32 -1.00 -10.39 11.33
N GLU A 33 -0.48 -9.44 12.11
CA GLU A 33 -0.85 -8.03 11.97
C GLU A 33 0.11 -7.32 11.01
N LEU A 34 -0.42 -6.90 9.87
CA LEU A 34 0.31 -6.10 8.87
C LEU A 34 -0.03 -4.62 9.05
N SER A 35 0.94 -3.73 8.88
CA SER A 35 0.67 -2.31 8.65
C SER A 35 0.33 -2.06 7.18
N HIS A 36 -0.37 -0.98 6.84
CA HIS A 36 -0.62 -0.63 5.43
C HIS A 36 0.68 -0.50 4.63
N GLY A 37 1.72 0.10 5.21
CA GLY A 37 3.02 0.26 4.54
C GLY A 37 3.73 -1.07 4.26
N ALA A 38 3.64 -2.04 5.19
CA ALA A 38 4.20 -3.38 4.97
C ALA A 38 3.43 -4.11 3.86
N LEU A 39 2.10 -4.08 3.91
CA LEU A 39 1.27 -4.71 2.88
C LEU A 39 1.53 -4.10 1.49
N LEU A 40 1.59 -2.77 1.39
CA LEU A 40 1.85 -2.09 0.13
C LEU A 40 3.22 -2.45 -0.44
N ARG A 41 4.25 -2.57 0.40
CA ARG A 41 5.57 -3.03 -0.02
C ARG A 41 5.50 -4.46 -0.56
N ASP A 42 4.89 -5.37 0.18
CA ASP A 42 4.78 -6.76 -0.24
C ASP A 42 3.99 -6.89 -1.56
N LEU A 43 2.92 -6.10 -1.72
CA LEU A 43 2.12 -6.07 -2.95
C LEU A 43 2.90 -5.49 -4.15
N MET A 44 3.79 -4.53 -3.93
CA MET A 44 4.69 -4.01 -4.97
C MET A 44 5.76 -5.05 -5.34
N ASP A 45 6.33 -5.73 -4.34
CA ASP A 45 7.40 -6.72 -4.53
C ASP A 45 6.91 -7.92 -5.36
N ILE A 46 5.63 -8.29 -5.26
CA ILE A 46 5.00 -9.33 -6.09
C ILE A 46 4.37 -8.79 -7.39
N GLU A 47 4.60 -7.52 -7.72
CA GLU A 47 4.03 -6.83 -8.89
C GLU A 47 2.49 -6.82 -8.96
N TYR A 48 1.81 -6.99 -7.81
CA TYR A 48 0.35 -6.97 -7.74
C TYR A 48 -0.22 -5.55 -7.84
N ILE A 49 0.51 -4.58 -7.30
CA ILE A 49 0.22 -3.15 -7.50
C ILE A 49 1.42 -2.47 -8.14
N ARG A 50 1.15 -1.46 -8.96
CA ARG A 50 2.16 -0.58 -9.53
C ARG A 50 1.85 0.84 -9.11
N ILE A 51 2.86 1.56 -8.61
CA ILE A 51 2.75 3.00 -8.43
C ILE A 51 2.67 3.61 -9.83
N THR A 52 1.51 4.10 -10.19
CA THR A 52 1.36 4.99 -11.34
C THR A 52 1.63 6.40 -10.85
N GLU A 53 2.75 6.98 -11.27
CA GLU A 53 2.92 8.44 -11.16
C GLU A 53 1.82 9.07 -12.01
N ASP A 54 0.75 9.52 -11.37
CA ASP A 54 -0.29 10.26 -12.04
C ASP A 54 0.31 11.63 -12.41
N ARG A 55 0.88 11.71 -13.61
CA ARG A 55 1.02 12.98 -14.30
C ARG A 55 -0.41 13.52 -14.43
N HIS A 56 -0.73 14.56 -13.65
CA HIS A 56 -1.91 15.45 -13.72
C HIS A 56 -2.84 15.38 -12.49
N LYS A 57 -2.51 16.16 -11.46
CA LYS A 57 -3.50 16.75 -10.53
C LYS A 57 -3.26 18.25 -10.30
N TYR A 58 -2.71 18.95 -11.29
CA TYR A 58 -2.71 20.42 -11.37
C TYR A 58 -2.70 20.82 -12.85
N ASP A 59 -3.86 20.73 -13.50
CA ASP A 59 -4.24 21.60 -14.63
C ASP A 59 -5.57 22.28 -14.24
#